data_AF-A0A250IHL8-F1
#
_entry.id   AF-A0A250IHL8-F1
#
_cell.length_a   1.000
_cell.length_b   1.000
_cell.length_c   1.000
_cell.angle_alpha   90.00
_cell.angle_beta   90.00
_cell.angle_gamma   90.00
#
_symmetry.space_group_name_H-M   'P 1'
#
loop_
_entity.id
_entity.type
_entity.pdbx_description
1 polymer ?
#
loop_
_entity_poly.entity_id
_entity_poly.type
_entity_poly.pdbx_seq_one_letter_code
_entity_poly.pdbx_strand_id
1 'polypeptide(L)'
;MFLPLLATLALLGQAPVPQGVPLTVLIAPPEAAGVPSHIVSFAQEHVYEQLKADGLQVIRASELSQGLPPAQRKQVLGCNRLEASCRVLLGEAAVADVVMIAELVQFLSGYRVGLKAYATKDGELIAEHYVPGVHEDQLLDAFTQASNKVLPPVVKALRPSSQPTAQTPVPTTPLTPSVSPDASKPVSGAVTERRSGAPGWAWMPAAGGVVLLGVGTVFLVQARQDYLALTKNQFDTPALGMETKRAGERKQILSAASFALGAVGVVTTGIIYGLSGKDGSKTSVRPIASVGSTGGMVGVAGTLP
;
A
#
# COMPACT_ATOMS: atom_id res chain seq x y z
N MET A 1 -11.57 40.13 -49.36
CA MET A 1 -12.56 40.39 -48.29
C MET A 1 -13.02 39.06 -47.69
N PHE A 2 -12.32 38.44 -46.74
CA PHE A 2 -12.81 37.30 -45.94
C PHE A 2 -11.78 37.00 -44.82
N LEU A 3 -11.80 37.75 -43.72
CA LEU A 3 -11.02 37.49 -42.50
C LEU A 3 -11.52 38.43 -41.38
N PRO A 4 -12.70 38.13 -40.77
CA PRO A 4 -12.75 38.15 -39.30
C PRO A 4 -13.84 37.20 -38.76
N LEU A 5 -13.51 35.95 -38.42
CA LEU A 5 -14.48 35.07 -37.73
C LEU A 5 -13.87 34.02 -36.79
N LEU A 6 -12.57 34.13 -36.48
CA LEU A 6 -11.83 33.13 -35.68
C LEU A 6 -11.48 33.58 -34.24
N ALA A 7 -11.97 34.73 -33.77
CA ALA A 7 -11.54 35.31 -32.49
C ALA A 7 -12.48 35.09 -31.28
N THR A 8 -13.64 34.45 -31.45
CA THR A 8 -14.67 34.38 -30.39
C THR A 8 -14.81 33.04 -29.66
N LEU A 9 -13.98 32.02 -29.95
CA LEU A 9 -14.14 30.66 -29.40
C LEU A 9 -13.25 30.30 -28.20
N ALA A 10 -12.56 31.27 -27.59
CA ALA A 10 -11.59 31.00 -26.51
C ALA A 10 -12.06 31.39 -25.10
N LEU A 11 -13.34 31.73 -24.88
CA LEU A 11 -13.83 32.22 -23.58
C LEU A 11 -14.75 31.27 -22.78
N LEU A 12 -14.98 30.03 -23.24
CA LEU A 12 -15.85 29.06 -22.53
C LEU A 12 -15.11 28.09 -21.60
N GLY A 13 -13.81 28.28 -21.35
CA GLY A 13 -12.95 27.25 -20.75
C GLY A 13 -12.94 27.11 -19.23
N GLN A 14 -13.66 27.94 -18.45
CA GLN A 14 -13.61 27.88 -16.99
C GLN A 14 -15.00 28.04 -16.37
N ALA A 15 -15.88 27.07 -16.59
CA ALA A 15 -17.03 26.92 -15.71
C ALA A 15 -16.50 26.46 -14.33
N PRO A 16 -16.79 27.20 -13.24
CA PRO A 16 -16.44 26.76 -11.90
C PRO A 16 -17.06 25.38 -11.67
N VAL A 17 -16.23 24.38 -11.37
CA VAL A 17 -16.70 23.05 -11.00
C VAL A 17 -17.68 23.25 -9.84
N PRO A 18 -18.94 22.79 -9.95
CA PRO A 18 -19.94 23.02 -8.91
C PRO A 18 -19.42 22.44 -7.60
N GLN A 19 -19.10 23.34 -6.67
CA GLN A 19 -18.73 22.99 -5.30
C GLN A 19 -19.98 22.43 -4.63
N GLY A 20 -20.16 21.11 -4.71
CA GLY A 20 -21.37 20.49 -4.18
C GLY A 20 -21.60 19.04 -4.53
N VAL A 21 -20.83 18.43 -5.45
CA VAL A 21 -20.94 16.99 -5.67
C VAL A 21 -20.36 16.26 -4.44
N PRO A 22 -21.16 15.51 -3.68
CA PRO A 22 -20.66 14.77 -2.53
C PRO A 22 -19.66 13.71 -2.98
N LEU A 23 -18.65 13.45 -2.15
CA LEU A 23 -17.62 12.47 -2.46
C LEU A 23 -18.22 11.06 -2.36
N THR A 24 -18.07 10.25 -3.41
CA THR A 24 -18.60 8.89 -3.45
C THR A 24 -17.54 7.89 -3.00
N VAL A 25 -17.86 7.08 -2.00
CA VAL A 25 -16.95 6.11 -1.38
C VAL A 25 -17.56 4.71 -1.47
N LEU A 26 -16.79 3.76 -2.01
CA LEU A 26 -17.12 2.34 -1.96
C LEU A 26 -16.46 1.70 -0.74
N ILE A 27 -17.24 1.11 0.16
CA ILE A 27 -16.72 0.23 1.22
C ILE A 27 -16.60 -1.18 0.65
N ALA A 28 -15.36 -1.60 0.39
CA ALA A 28 -15.06 -2.97 0.03
C ALA A 28 -15.22 -3.90 1.25
N PRO A 29 -15.41 -5.21 1.05
CA PRO A 29 -15.52 -6.13 2.16
C PRO A 29 -14.21 -6.13 2.99
N PRO A 30 -14.31 -6.17 4.33
CA PRO A 30 -13.18 -5.97 5.22
C PRO A 30 -12.14 -7.09 5.11
N GLU A 31 -10.89 -6.73 5.38
CA GLU A 31 -9.78 -7.65 5.56
C GLU A 31 -9.76 -8.10 7.02
N ALA A 32 -10.23 -9.31 7.29
CA ALA A 32 -10.28 -9.87 8.63
C ALA A 32 -9.40 -11.11 8.78
N ALA A 33 -8.60 -11.15 9.84
CA ALA A 33 -7.77 -12.32 10.17
C ALA A 33 -7.90 -12.69 11.65
N GLY A 34 -8.38 -13.91 11.93
CA GLY A 34 -8.59 -14.41 13.29
C GLY A 34 -9.81 -13.82 14.01
N VAL A 35 -10.67 -13.06 13.33
CA VAL A 35 -11.79 -12.35 13.97
C VAL A 35 -13.13 -13.05 13.67
N PRO A 36 -14.02 -13.23 14.65
CA PRO A 36 -15.37 -13.75 14.42
C PRO A 36 -16.16 -12.92 13.40
N SER A 37 -16.91 -13.60 12.52
CA SER A 37 -17.63 -12.95 11.41
C SER A 37 -18.66 -11.91 11.86
N HIS A 38 -19.34 -12.12 12.99
CA HIS A 38 -20.32 -11.16 13.51
C HIS A 38 -19.69 -9.83 13.92
N ILE A 39 -18.47 -9.86 14.49
CA ILE A 39 -17.71 -8.65 14.83
C ILE A 39 -17.32 -7.91 13.55
N VAL A 40 -16.88 -8.65 12.53
CA VAL A 40 -16.50 -8.08 11.23
C VAL A 40 -17.70 -7.38 10.56
N SER A 41 -18.88 -8.02 10.55
CA SER A 41 -20.10 -7.40 10.01
C SER A 41 -20.52 -6.15 10.79
N PHE A 42 -20.44 -6.21 12.12
CA PHE A 42 -20.78 -5.07 12.97
C PHE A 42 -19.83 -3.89 12.77
N ALA A 43 -18.52 -4.14 12.70
CA ALA A 43 -17.51 -3.14 12.39
C ALA A 43 -17.72 -2.49 11.02
N GLN A 44 -18.05 -3.30 10.01
CA GLN A 44 -18.31 -2.78 8.66
C GLN A 44 -19.54 -1.85 8.64
N GLU A 45 -20.61 -2.19 9.35
CA GLU A 45 -21.80 -1.35 9.44
C GLU A 45 -21.51 -0.04 10.19
N HIS A 46 -20.70 -0.09 11.25
CA HIS A 46 -20.26 1.11 11.97
C HIS A 46 -19.48 2.08 11.07
N VAL A 47 -18.51 1.57 10.29
CA VAL A 47 -17.77 2.40 9.32
C VAL A 47 -18.71 2.99 8.27
N TYR A 48 -19.68 2.23 7.79
CA TYR A 48 -20.69 2.72 6.84
C TYR A 48 -21.50 3.89 7.40
N GLU A 49 -22.06 3.74 8.60
CA GLU A 49 -22.85 4.81 9.23
C GLU A 49 -22.00 6.03 9.58
N GLN A 50 -20.77 5.83 10.07
CA GLN A 50 -19.83 6.92 10.35
C GLN A 50 -19.52 7.75 9.10
N LEU A 51 -19.16 7.09 7.98
CA LEU A 51 -18.83 7.78 6.73
C LEU A 51 -20.04 8.52 6.15
N LYS A 52 -21.26 8.00 6.33
CA LYS A 52 -22.50 8.70 5.95
C LYS A 52 -22.77 9.90 6.83
N ALA A 53 -22.55 9.79 8.14
CA ALA A 53 -22.66 10.91 9.07
C ALA A 53 -21.69 12.06 8.72
N ASP A 54 -20.53 11.72 8.14
CA ASP A 54 -19.55 12.69 7.64
C ASP A 54 -19.93 13.30 6.25
N GLY A 55 -21.12 13.01 5.74
CA GLY A 55 -21.68 13.62 4.52
C GLY A 55 -21.20 13.00 3.21
N LEU A 56 -20.64 11.80 3.25
CA LEU A 56 -20.17 11.06 2.07
C LEU A 56 -21.29 10.24 1.45
N GLN A 57 -21.26 10.06 0.12
CA GLN A 57 -22.11 9.07 -0.54
C GLN A 57 -21.45 7.71 -0.45
N VAL A 58 -21.93 6.85 0.45
CA VAL A 58 -21.30 5.56 0.73
C VAL A 58 -22.06 4.42 0.05
N ILE A 59 -21.35 3.64 -0.76
CA ILE A 59 -21.87 2.44 -1.44
C ILE A 59 -21.26 1.22 -0.76
N ARG A 60 -22.09 0.23 -0.40
CA ARG A 60 -21.58 -1.05 0.13
C ARG A 60 -21.28 -2.03 -1.00
N ALA A 61 -20.27 -2.89 -0.80
CA ALA A 61 -19.99 -3.98 -1.74
C ALA A 61 -21.20 -4.92 -1.98
N SER A 62 -22.05 -5.12 -0.96
CA SER A 62 -23.29 -5.88 -1.10
C SER A 62 -24.28 -5.20 -2.04
N GLU A 63 -24.51 -3.89 -1.89
CA GLU A 63 -25.37 -3.07 -2.75
C GLU A 63 -24.85 -3.05 -4.19
N LEU A 64 -23.54 -2.87 -4.37
CA LEU A 64 -22.88 -2.96 -5.68
C LEU A 64 -23.17 -4.32 -6.33
N SER A 65 -22.94 -5.42 -5.61
CA SER A 65 -23.14 -6.77 -6.17
C SER A 65 -24.58 -7.04 -6.62
N GLN A 66 -25.56 -6.48 -5.92
CA GLN A 66 -26.98 -6.63 -6.25
C GLN A 66 -27.36 -5.87 -7.52
N GLY A 67 -26.75 -4.69 -7.74
CA GLY A 67 -26.96 -3.87 -8.94
C GLY A 67 -26.26 -4.38 -10.22
N LEU A 68 -25.23 -5.22 -10.08
CA LEU A 68 -24.43 -5.69 -11.22
C LEU A 68 -25.09 -6.85 -12.00
N PRO A 69 -24.93 -6.88 -13.34
CA PRO A 69 -25.26 -8.05 -14.17
C PRO A 69 -24.49 -9.31 -13.71
N PRO A 70 -25.03 -10.54 -13.90
CA PRO A 70 -24.40 -11.76 -13.41
C PRO A 70 -22.95 -11.98 -13.84
N ALA A 71 -22.60 -11.59 -15.07
CA ALA A 71 -21.23 -11.69 -15.59
C ALA A 71 -20.26 -10.75 -14.86
N GLN A 72 -20.63 -9.48 -14.69
CA GLN A 72 -19.83 -8.49 -13.96
C GLN A 72 -19.75 -8.82 -12.47
N ARG A 73 -20.85 -9.30 -11.87
CA ARG A 73 -20.88 -9.75 -10.48
C ARG A 73 -19.85 -10.85 -10.23
N LYS A 74 -19.73 -11.84 -11.13
CA LYS A 74 -18.72 -12.90 -11.01
C LYS A 74 -17.29 -12.34 -11.07
N GLN A 75 -17.05 -11.37 -11.95
CA GLN A 75 -15.74 -10.72 -12.08
C GLN A 75 -15.37 -9.92 -10.82
N VAL A 76 -16.31 -9.12 -10.32
CA VAL A 76 -16.13 -8.29 -9.11
C VAL A 76 -15.98 -9.12 -7.85
N LEU A 77 -16.76 -10.20 -7.69
CA LEU A 77 -16.66 -11.08 -6.53
C LEU A 77 -15.43 -12.00 -6.57
N GLY A 78 -14.93 -12.31 -7.77
CA GLY A 78 -13.80 -13.22 -7.98
C GLY A 78 -12.42 -12.54 -7.99
N CYS A 79 -12.36 -11.21 -8.04
CA CYS A 79 -11.07 -10.52 -8.09
C CYS A 79 -10.40 -10.46 -6.70
N ASN A 80 -9.07 -10.51 -6.71
CA ASN A 80 -8.27 -10.38 -5.51
C ASN A 80 -8.22 -8.92 -5.07
N ARG A 81 -8.90 -8.60 -3.96
CA ARG A 81 -9.07 -7.21 -3.46
C ARG A 81 -7.77 -6.50 -3.10
N LEU A 82 -6.70 -7.27 -2.87
CA LEU A 82 -5.37 -6.76 -2.60
C LEU A 82 -4.67 -6.25 -3.86
N GLU A 83 -5.11 -6.66 -5.05
CA GLU A 83 -4.56 -6.22 -6.32
C GLU A 83 -5.11 -4.85 -6.71
N ALA A 84 -4.24 -3.96 -7.19
CA ALA A 84 -4.64 -2.62 -7.63
C ALA A 84 -5.69 -2.67 -8.75
N SER A 85 -5.55 -3.59 -9.70
CA SER A 85 -6.50 -3.80 -10.80
C SER A 85 -7.92 -4.14 -10.32
N CYS A 86 -8.05 -4.95 -9.27
CA CYS A 86 -9.34 -5.29 -8.66
C CYS A 86 -9.97 -4.07 -7.96
N ARG A 87 -9.16 -3.24 -7.28
CA ARG A 87 -9.65 -2.00 -6.65
C ARG A 87 -10.14 -0.98 -7.68
N VAL A 88 -9.42 -0.81 -8.78
CA VAL A 88 -9.85 0.02 -9.92
C VAL A 88 -11.18 -0.49 -10.46
N LEU A 89 -11.27 -1.79 -10.78
CA LEU A 89 -12.51 -2.40 -11.29
C LEU A 89 -13.70 -2.22 -10.33
N LEU A 90 -13.47 -2.39 -9.03
CA LEU A 90 -14.49 -2.19 -7.98
C LEU A 90 -14.99 -0.74 -7.96
N GLY A 91 -14.06 0.22 -7.95
CA GLY A 91 -14.40 1.64 -7.93
C GLY A 91 -15.10 2.09 -9.21
N GLU A 92 -14.67 1.61 -10.38
CA GLU A 92 -15.33 1.88 -11.67
C GLU A 92 -16.76 1.32 -11.69
N ALA A 93 -16.94 0.08 -11.24
CA ALA A 93 -18.26 -0.56 -11.17
C ALA A 93 -19.21 0.17 -10.22
N ALA A 94 -18.68 0.75 -9.13
CA ALA A 94 -19.45 1.53 -8.16
C ALA A 94 -19.60 3.01 -8.55
N VAL A 95 -18.90 3.49 -9.58
CA VAL A 95 -18.76 4.93 -9.88
C VAL A 95 -18.31 5.71 -8.63
N ALA A 96 -17.38 5.13 -7.88
CA ALA A 96 -16.87 5.69 -6.63
C ALA A 96 -15.55 6.42 -6.87
N ASP A 97 -15.32 7.54 -6.18
CA ASP A 97 -14.07 8.28 -6.24
C ASP A 97 -12.94 7.55 -5.50
N VAL A 98 -13.29 6.85 -4.42
CA VAL A 98 -12.37 6.09 -3.57
C VAL A 98 -12.96 4.75 -3.12
N VAL A 99 -12.08 3.76 -3.02
CA VAL A 99 -12.37 2.46 -2.40
C VAL A 99 -11.73 2.40 -1.02
N MET A 100 -12.54 2.20 0.02
CA MET A 100 -12.08 2.02 1.39
C MET A 100 -12.15 0.56 1.83
N ILE A 101 -11.12 0.11 2.54
CA ILE A 101 -11.01 -1.25 3.08
C ILE A 101 -10.76 -1.13 4.59
N ALA A 102 -11.68 -1.66 5.38
CA ALA A 102 -11.49 -1.83 6.82
C ALA A 102 -10.62 -3.07 7.08
N GLU A 103 -9.62 -2.94 7.94
CA GLU A 103 -8.75 -4.04 8.37
C GLU A 103 -9.02 -4.36 9.84
N LEU A 104 -9.14 -5.66 10.14
CA LEU A 104 -9.35 -6.15 11.50
C LEU A 104 -8.56 -7.44 11.74
N VAL A 105 -7.54 -7.39 12.58
CA VAL A 105 -6.66 -8.54 12.87
C VAL A 105 -6.65 -8.82 14.36
N GLN A 106 -6.90 -10.06 14.76
CA GLN A 106 -6.79 -10.47 16.17
C GLN A 106 -5.36 -10.89 16.51
N PHE A 107 -4.81 -10.30 17.57
CA PHE A 107 -3.52 -10.65 18.19
C PHE A 107 -3.73 -11.15 19.63
N LEU A 108 -2.67 -11.67 20.25
CA LEU A 108 -2.70 -12.09 21.66
C LEU A 108 -2.97 -10.92 22.63
N SER A 109 -2.60 -9.70 22.23
CA SER A 109 -2.74 -8.49 23.03
C SER A 109 -4.00 -7.66 22.70
N GLY A 110 -4.96 -8.24 21.97
CA GLY A 110 -6.16 -7.56 21.48
C GLY A 110 -6.22 -7.47 19.95
N TYR A 111 -6.98 -6.52 19.43
CA TYR A 111 -7.20 -6.32 18.00
C TYR A 111 -6.27 -5.24 17.44
N ARG A 112 -5.93 -5.35 16.16
CA ARG A 112 -5.46 -4.25 15.33
C ARG A 112 -6.58 -3.86 14.38
N VAL A 113 -7.03 -2.63 14.53
CA VAL A 113 -8.07 -2.01 13.73
C VAL A 113 -7.41 -1.06 12.74
N GLY A 114 -7.88 -0.99 11.51
CA GLY A 114 -7.37 -0.01 10.56
C GLY A 114 -8.36 0.31 9.44
N LEU A 115 -8.08 1.41 8.75
CA LEU A 115 -8.79 1.82 7.55
C LEU A 115 -7.77 2.23 6.50
N LYS A 116 -7.93 1.71 5.28
CA LYS A 116 -7.12 2.05 4.11
C LYS A 116 -8.02 2.67 3.06
N ALA A 117 -7.57 3.73 2.41
CA ALA A 117 -8.28 4.38 1.31
C ALA A 117 -7.42 4.38 0.05
N TYR A 118 -8.01 3.90 -1.05
CA TYR A 118 -7.37 3.77 -2.35
C TYR A 118 -8.08 4.62 -3.40
N ALA A 119 -7.30 5.26 -4.27
CA ALA A 119 -7.84 5.99 -5.41
C ALA A 119 -8.44 5.01 -6.43
N THR A 120 -9.64 5.30 -6.93
CA THR A 120 -10.27 4.46 -7.95
C THR A 120 -9.53 4.49 -9.29
N LYS A 121 -8.87 5.61 -9.61
CA LYS A 121 -8.23 5.84 -10.93
C LYS A 121 -7.09 4.85 -11.24
N ASP A 122 -6.26 4.55 -10.25
CA ASP A 122 -5.02 3.78 -10.41
C ASP A 122 -4.84 2.70 -9.32
N GLY A 123 -5.72 2.67 -8.32
CA GLY A 123 -5.64 1.73 -7.21
C GLY A 123 -4.52 2.05 -6.22
N GLU A 124 -3.92 3.24 -6.30
CA GLU A 124 -2.88 3.70 -5.38
C GLU A 124 -3.44 4.00 -3.99
N LEU A 125 -2.61 3.77 -2.97
CA LEU A 125 -2.96 4.07 -1.58
C LEU A 125 -2.87 5.58 -1.35
N ILE A 126 -3.99 6.21 -0.98
CA ILE A 126 -4.04 7.64 -0.63
C ILE A 126 -3.66 7.83 0.83
N ALA A 127 -4.27 7.06 1.72
CA ALA A 127 -4.08 7.16 3.15
C ALA A 127 -4.41 5.85 3.88
N GLU A 128 -3.73 5.59 4.98
CA GLU A 128 -4.02 4.51 5.89
C GLU A 128 -3.80 4.93 7.34
N HIS A 129 -4.53 4.30 8.26
CA HIS A 129 -4.31 4.46 9.69
C HIS A 129 -4.64 3.16 10.43
N TYR A 130 -3.81 2.81 11.42
CA TYR A 130 -4.00 1.62 12.27
C TYR A 130 -3.95 1.99 13.75
N VAL A 131 -4.78 1.32 14.53
CA VAL A 131 -4.83 1.39 15.98
C VAL A 131 -4.56 -0.03 16.52
N PRO A 132 -3.37 -0.30 17.08
CA PRO A 132 -3.04 -1.60 17.66
C PRO A 132 -3.50 -1.70 19.12
N GLY A 133 -3.63 -2.94 19.63
CA GLY A 133 -3.89 -3.21 21.05
C GLY A 133 -5.30 -2.81 21.51
N VAL A 134 -6.26 -2.83 20.60
CA VAL A 134 -7.65 -2.45 20.84
C VAL A 134 -8.39 -3.61 21.51
N HIS A 135 -9.14 -3.34 22.57
CA HIS A 135 -10.01 -4.36 23.19
C HIS A 135 -11.36 -4.42 22.44
N GLU A 136 -12.11 -5.51 22.61
CA GLU A 136 -13.37 -5.71 21.87
C GLU A 136 -14.38 -4.57 22.08
N ASP A 137 -14.49 -4.08 23.32
CA ASP A 137 -15.34 -2.95 23.72
C ASP A 137 -14.89 -1.60 23.15
N GLN A 138 -13.65 -1.51 22.67
CA GLN A 138 -13.04 -0.30 22.09
C GLN A 138 -12.99 -0.33 20.55
N LEU A 139 -13.48 -1.41 19.92
CA LEU A 139 -13.36 -1.60 18.47
C LEU A 139 -14.01 -0.47 17.66
N LEU A 140 -15.21 -0.04 18.05
CA LEU A 140 -15.94 0.99 17.34
C LEU A 140 -15.25 2.36 17.43
N ASP A 141 -14.78 2.72 18.62
CA ASP A 141 -14.05 3.95 18.85
C ASP A 141 -12.74 3.98 18.04
N ALA A 142 -12.04 2.85 17.93
CA ALA A 142 -10.85 2.71 17.11
C ALA A 142 -11.14 2.86 15.60
N PHE A 143 -12.27 2.35 15.11
CA PHE A 143 -12.70 2.56 13.72
C PHE A 143 -13.09 4.03 13.45
N THR A 144 -13.77 4.68 14.40
CA THR A 144 -14.07 6.12 14.31
C THR A 144 -12.76 6.93 14.30
N GLN A 145 -11.81 6.60 15.17
CA GLN A 145 -10.48 7.22 15.17
C GLN A 145 -9.76 7.02 13.83
N ALA A 146 -9.76 5.81 13.28
CA ALA A 146 -9.15 5.53 11.98
C ALA A 146 -9.80 6.33 10.85
N SER A 147 -11.13 6.39 10.81
CA SER A 147 -11.90 7.17 9.83
C SER A 147 -11.55 8.65 9.89
N ASN A 148 -11.53 9.23 11.10
CA ASN A 148 -11.17 10.63 11.34
C ASN A 148 -9.73 10.98 10.91
N LYS A 149 -8.82 10.01 10.90
CA LYS A 149 -7.44 10.21 10.44
C LYS A 149 -7.26 10.01 8.94
N VAL A 150 -8.03 9.11 8.33
CA VAL A 150 -7.93 8.77 6.90
C VAL A 150 -8.70 9.76 6.03
N LEU A 151 -9.85 10.25 6.48
CA LEU A 151 -10.72 11.10 5.67
C LEU A 151 -10.09 12.44 5.24
N PRO A 152 -9.42 13.22 6.10
CA PRO A 152 -8.89 14.52 5.68
C PRO A 152 -7.85 14.43 4.55
N PRO A 153 -6.86 13.51 4.59
CA PRO A 153 -5.98 13.26 3.44
C PRO A 153 -6.72 12.86 2.16
N VAL A 154 -7.76 12.02 2.27
CA VAL A 154 -8.56 11.58 1.13
C VAL A 154 -9.28 12.75 0.47
N VAL A 155 -9.98 13.57 1.25
CA VAL A 155 -10.67 14.76 0.73
C VAL A 155 -9.66 15.72 0.08
N LYS A 156 -8.49 15.93 0.71
CA LYS A 156 -7.44 16.80 0.18
C LYS A 156 -6.85 16.27 -1.14
N ALA A 157 -6.67 14.95 -1.28
CA ALA A 157 -6.10 14.33 -2.47
C ALA A 157 -7.06 14.37 -3.67
N LEU A 158 -8.36 14.16 -3.43
CA LEU A 158 -9.37 14.11 -4.49
C LEU A 158 -9.94 15.48 -4.86
N ARG A 159 -9.89 16.41 -3.92
CA ARG A 159 -10.19 17.82 -4.15
C ARG A 159 -8.91 18.59 -3.85
N PRO A 160 -7.87 18.47 -4.68
CA PRO A 160 -6.74 19.37 -4.60
C PRO A 160 -7.35 20.74 -4.80
N SER A 161 -7.47 21.49 -3.69
CA SER A 161 -8.16 22.76 -3.65
C SER A 161 -7.74 23.50 -4.90
N SER A 162 -8.69 23.84 -5.76
CA SER A 162 -8.58 24.97 -6.66
C SER A 162 -8.54 26.22 -5.78
N GLN A 163 -7.58 26.25 -4.85
CA GLN A 163 -7.19 27.43 -4.13
C GLN A 163 -6.92 28.40 -5.25
N PRO A 164 -7.70 29.49 -5.36
CA PRO A 164 -7.40 30.52 -6.32
C PRO A 164 -5.96 30.83 -6.07
N THR A 165 -5.09 30.52 -7.03
CA THR A 165 -3.74 31.05 -7.04
C THR A 165 -4.01 32.53 -6.95
N ALA A 166 -3.89 33.10 -5.75
CA ALA A 166 -4.08 34.51 -5.54
C ALA A 166 -3.11 35.10 -6.54
N GLN A 167 -3.64 35.64 -7.64
CA GLN A 167 -2.83 36.27 -8.65
C GLN A 167 -2.14 37.35 -7.88
N THR A 168 -0.87 37.12 -7.51
CA THR A 168 -0.04 38.13 -6.89
C THR A 168 -0.17 39.31 -7.83
N PRO A 169 -0.80 40.43 -7.42
CA PRO A 169 -0.98 41.55 -8.31
C PRO A 169 0.40 41.88 -8.80
N VAL A 170 0.61 41.72 -10.11
CA VAL A 170 1.91 41.95 -10.75
C VAL A 170 2.31 43.37 -10.32
N PRO A 171 3.39 43.52 -9.53
CA PRO A 171 3.87 44.85 -9.20
C PRO A 171 4.15 45.53 -10.53
N THR A 172 3.45 46.64 -10.78
CA THR A 172 3.70 47.46 -11.96
C THR A 172 5.07 48.08 -11.75
N THR A 173 6.12 47.40 -12.22
CA THR A 173 7.48 47.91 -12.17
C THR A 173 7.60 49.04 -13.19
N PRO A 174 7.91 50.28 -12.76
CA PRO A 174 8.25 51.35 -13.68
C PRO A 174 9.55 51.00 -14.40
N LEU A 175 9.54 51.10 -15.72
CA LEU A 175 10.71 50.97 -16.58
C LEU A 175 11.72 52.07 -16.24
N THR A 176 12.83 51.73 -15.59
CA THR A 176 14.06 52.54 -15.60
C THR A 176 15.13 51.87 -16.44
N PRO A 177 15.79 52.60 -17.37
CA PRO A 177 16.81 52.05 -18.25
C PRO A 177 18.22 52.09 -17.64
N SER A 178 18.94 50.98 -17.86
CA SER A 178 20.33 50.90 -18.34
C SER A 178 21.52 51.30 -17.43
N VAL A 179 22.59 50.53 -17.67
CA VAL A 179 24.03 50.73 -17.36
C VAL A 179 24.54 50.11 -16.04
N SER A 180 25.22 48.96 -16.12
CA SER A 180 26.69 48.92 -16.31
C SER A 180 27.22 47.48 -16.50
N PRO A 181 28.27 47.27 -17.32
CA PRO A 181 28.96 45.99 -17.48
C PRO A 181 30.17 45.93 -16.54
N ASP A 182 30.34 44.84 -15.76
CA ASP A 182 31.65 44.59 -15.16
C ASP A 182 32.00 43.11 -14.90
N ALA A 183 33.22 42.83 -15.35
CA ALA A 183 34.21 41.86 -14.89
C ALA A 183 33.80 40.47 -14.35
N SER A 184 33.89 39.50 -15.26
CA SER A 184 34.83 38.36 -15.18
C SER A 184 35.45 38.01 -13.80
N LYS A 185 35.04 36.87 -13.23
CA LYS A 185 35.91 36.02 -12.39
C LYS A 185 35.70 34.53 -12.73
N PRO A 186 36.74 33.80 -13.17
CA PRO A 186 36.69 32.35 -13.28
C PRO A 186 37.00 31.76 -11.91
N VAL A 187 35.98 31.26 -11.21
CA VAL A 187 36.19 30.44 -10.00
C VAL A 187 36.38 29.00 -10.46
N SER A 188 37.65 28.63 -10.61
CA SER A 188 38.10 27.24 -10.71
C SER A 188 37.96 26.61 -9.32
N GLY A 189 36.86 25.88 -9.11
CA GLY A 189 36.65 25.05 -7.93
C GLY A 189 36.71 23.59 -8.36
N ALA A 190 37.81 22.91 -8.01
CA ALA A 190 37.98 21.49 -8.21
C ALA A 190 36.79 20.73 -7.57
N VAL A 191 35.92 20.19 -8.43
CA VAL A 191 34.91 19.21 -8.03
C VAL A 191 35.67 17.96 -7.64
N THR A 192 35.93 17.82 -6.35
CA THR A 192 36.22 16.51 -5.77
C THR A 192 34.95 15.70 -5.99
N GLU A 193 34.99 14.77 -6.95
CA GLU A 193 33.97 13.74 -7.09
C GLU A 193 33.83 13.05 -5.74
N ARG A 194 32.80 13.46 -4.97
CA ARG A 194 32.29 12.65 -3.88
C ARG A 194 31.84 11.36 -4.53
N ARG A 195 32.66 10.30 -4.42
CA ARG A 195 32.20 8.92 -4.58
C ARG A 195 30.87 8.83 -3.85
N SER A 196 29.79 8.70 -4.59
CA SER A 196 28.46 8.45 -4.06
C SER A 196 28.51 7.09 -3.39
N GLY A 197 28.94 7.06 -2.12
CA GLY A 197 28.90 5.87 -1.30
C GLY A 197 27.47 5.37 -1.28
N ALA A 198 27.30 4.07 -1.46
CA ALA A 198 25.99 3.43 -1.38
C ALA A 198 25.25 3.94 -0.14
N PRO A 199 23.95 4.29 -0.24
CA PRO A 199 23.21 4.84 0.87
C PRO A 199 23.37 3.94 2.10
N GLY A 200 23.64 4.53 3.27
CA GLY A 200 24.00 3.79 4.49
C GLY A 200 22.95 2.79 5.00
N TRP A 201 21.83 2.62 4.30
CA TRP A 201 20.75 1.66 4.55
C TRP A 201 20.77 0.44 3.61
N ALA A 202 21.63 0.44 2.58
CA ALA A 202 21.69 -0.63 1.58
C ALA A 202 22.09 -2.01 2.16
N TRP A 203 22.65 -2.06 3.37
CA TRP A 203 23.01 -3.30 4.05
C TRP A 203 21.84 -3.97 4.77
N MET A 204 20.73 -3.27 5.01
CA MET A 204 19.61 -3.80 5.81
C MET A 204 18.97 -5.07 5.24
N PRO A 205 18.71 -5.18 3.92
CA PRO A 205 18.15 -6.41 3.35
C PRO A 205 19.08 -7.62 3.50
N ALA A 206 20.41 -7.43 3.37
CA ALA A 206 21.37 -8.50 3.60
C ALA A 206 21.42 -8.95 5.05
N ALA A 207 21.43 -8.02 6.01
CA ALA A 207 21.37 -8.36 7.43
C ALA A 207 20.07 -9.11 7.78
N GLY A 208 18.94 -8.65 7.25
CA GLY A 208 17.65 -9.34 7.39
C GLY A 208 17.66 -10.75 6.78
N GLY A 209 18.25 -10.91 5.59
CA GLY A 209 18.40 -12.21 4.93
C GLY A 209 19.23 -13.20 5.73
N VAL A 210 20.37 -12.77 6.28
CA VAL A 210 21.23 -13.62 7.13
C VAL A 210 20.51 -14.06 8.41
N VAL A 211 19.77 -13.15 9.06
CA VAL A 211 18.98 -13.49 10.25
C VAL A 211 17.92 -14.54 9.91
N LEU A 212 17.19 -14.38 8.79
CA LEU A 212 16.17 -15.34 8.36
C LEU A 212 16.75 -16.72 8.03
N LEU A 213 17.93 -16.78 7.40
CA LEU A 213 18.64 -18.05 7.19
C LEU A 213 19.00 -18.71 8.53
N GLY A 214 19.49 -17.93 9.50
CA GLY A 214 19.77 -18.39 10.87
C GLY A 214 18.53 -19.00 11.55
N VAL A 215 17.41 -18.28 11.54
CA VAL A 215 16.13 -18.76 12.08
C VAL A 215 15.66 -20.04 11.36
N GLY A 216 15.80 -20.09 10.03
CA GLY A 216 15.47 -21.27 9.22
C GLY A 216 16.28 -22.51 9.63
N THR A 217 17.57 -22.35 9.95
CA THR A 217 18.41 -23.48 10.44
C THR A 217 17.95 -24.02 11.79
N VAL A 218 17.51 -23.16 12.71
CA VAL A 218 17.02 -23.60 14.03
C VAL A 218 15.76 -24.47 13.88
N PHE A 219 14.81 -24.02 13.05
CA PHE A 219 13.60 -24.80 12.77
C PHE A 219 13.90 -26.13 12.07
N LEU A 220 14.89 -26.15 11.15
CA LEU A 220 15.31 -27.38 10.48
C LEU A 220 15.91 -28.41 11.46
N VAL A 221 16.73 -27.95 12.41
CA VAL A 221 17.30 -28.82 13.46
C VAL A 221 16.20 -29.39 14.35
N GLN A 222 15.24 -28.57 14.79
CA GLN A 222 14.11 -29.04 15.59
C GLN A 222 13.23 -30.03 14.82
N ALA A 223 12.92 -29.76 13.55
CA ALA A 223 12.16 -30.68 12.71
C ALA A 223 12.87 -32.04 12.55
N ARG A 224 14.20 -32.05 12.49
CA ARG A 224 14.99 -33.29 12.45
C ARG A 224 14.94 -34.07 13.76
N GLN A 225 14.93 -33.38 14.91
CA GLN A 225 14.78 -34.04 16.21
C GLN A 225 13.38 -34.67 16.35
N ASP A 226 12.33 -33.95 15.97
CA ASP A 226 10.94 -34.48 15.98
C ASP A 226 10.80 -35.68 15.05
N TYR A 227 11.40 -35.62 13.86
CA TYR A 227 11.44 -36.74 12.92
C TYR A 227 12.18 -37.96 13.50
N LEU A 228 13.32 -37.74 14.15
CA LEU A 228 14.06 -38.83 14.80
C LEU A 228 13.26 -39.46 15.95
N ALA A 229 12.55 -38.66 16.75
CA ALA A 229 11.63 -39.17 17.76
C ALA A 229 10.52 -40.04 17.13
N LEU A 230 9.96 -39.58 15.99
CA LEU A 230 8.97 -40.33 15.21
C LEU A 230 9.50 -41.69 14.74
N THR A 231 10.70 -41.71 14.16
CA THR A 231 11.30 -42.97 13.65
C THR A 231 11.70 -43.95 14.74
N LYS A 232 12.00 -43.47 15.95
CA LYS A 232 12.37 -44.33 17.10
C LYS A 232 11.17 -44.85 17.88
N ASN A 233 9.94 -44.51 17.47
CA ASN A 233 8.69 -44.85 18.17
C ASN A 233 8.72 -44.48 19.67
N GLN A 234 9.36 -43.37 20.03
CA GLN A 234 9.47 -42.91 21.42
C GLN A 234 8.23 -42.11 21.84
N PHE A 235 7.05 -42.74 21.82
CA PHE A 235 5.82 -42.13 22.30
C PHE A 235 5.04 -43.10 23.17
N ASP A 236 4.59 -42.62 24.32
CA ASP A 236 3.78 -43.41 25.24
C ASP A 236 2.37 -43.65 24.70
N THR A 237 1.90 -42.78 23.80
CA THR A 237 0.55 -42.87 23.20
C THR A 237 0.52 -42.49 21.71
N PRO A 238 -0.40 -43.09 20.92
CA PRO A 238 -0.59 -42.73 19.51
C PRO A 238 -1.00 -41.26 19.29
N ALA A 239 -1.72 -40.68 20.25
CA ALA A 239 -2.14 -39.28 20.18
C ALA A 239 -0.94 -38.32 20.21
N LEU A 240 0.04 -38.59 21.09
CA LEU A 240 1.28 -37.83 21.18
C LEU A 240 2.08 -37.90 19.87
N GLY A 241 2.17 -39.09 19.26
CA GLY A 241 2.84 -39.26 17.97
C GLY A 241 2.20 -38.45 16.83
N MET A 242 0.86 -38.38 16.79
CA MET A 242 0.13 -37.55 15.81
C MET A 242 0.33 -36.05 16.04
N GLU A 243 0.42 -35.61 17.29
CA GLU A 243 0.73 -34.22 17.64
C GLU A 243 2.17 -33.87 17.24
N THR A 244 3.15 -34.71 17.56
CA THR A 244 4.56 -34.53 17.15
C THR A 244 4.71 -34.50 15.63
N LYS A 245 3.97 -35.33 14.89
CA LYS A 245 3.94 -35.28 13.42
C LYS A 245 3.46 -33.94 12.90
N ARG A 246 2.31 -33.44 13.39
CA ARG A 246 1.75 -32.14 12.98
C ARG A 246 2.68 -30.98 13.35
N ALA A 247 3.32 -31.04 14.51
CA ALA A 247 4.32 -30.06 14.93
C ALA A 247 5.54 -30.06 13.99
N GLY A 248 6.04 -31.24 13.62
CA GLY A 248 7.12 -31.41 12.66
C GLY A 248 6.79 -30.85 11.27
N GLU A 249 5.60 -31.13 10.74
CA GLU A 249 5.12 -30.57 9.45
C GLU A 249 5.09 -29.05 9.47
N ARG A 250 4.58 -28.43 10.55
CA ARG A 250 4.59 -26.96 10.71
C ARG A 250 6.01 -26.40 10.75
N LYS A 251 6.93 -27.03 11.48
CA LYS A 251 8.33 -26.61 11.55
C LYS A 251 9.04 -26.73 10.21
N GLN A 252 8.74 -27.76 9.41
CA GLN A 252 9.28 -27.90 8.05
C GLN A 252 8.79 -26.79 7.11
N ILE A 253 7.49 -26.45 7.15
CA ILE A 253 6.92 -25.35 6.35
C ILE A 253 7.58 -24.01 6.76
N LEU A 254 7.69 -23.75 8.06
CA LEU A 254 8.32 -22.53 8.58
C LEU A 254 9.81 -22.46 8.21
N SER A 255 10.54 -23.57 8.26
CA SER A 255 11.93 -23.64 7.83
C SER A 255 12.06 -23.35 6.33
N ALA A 256 11.25 -24.00 5.49
CA ALA A 256 11.25 -23.78 4.04
C ALA A 256 10.93 -22.33 3.67
N ALA A 257 9.92 -21.73 4.31
CA ALA A 257 9.57 -20.33 4.14
C ALA A 257 10.71 -19.39 4.57
N SER A 258 11.36 -19.67 5.69
CA SER A 258 12.49 -18.87 6.21
C SER A 258 13.71 -18.96 5.28
N PHE A 259 14.04 -20.15 4.78
CA PHE A 259 15.12 -20.32 3.80
C PHE A 259 14.82 -19.63 2.47
N ALA A 260 13.59 -19.75 1.97
CA ALA A 260 13.17 -19.08 0.73
C ALA A 260 13.29 -17.56 0.86
N LEU A 261 12.75 -16.97 1.93
CA LEU A 261 12.83 -15.53 2.18
C LEU A 261 14.27 -15.07 2.42
N GLY A 262 15.06 -15.84 3.18
CA GLY A 262 16.47 -15.54 3.46
C GLY A 262 17.34 -15.58 2.20
N ALA A 263 17.21 -16.62 1.38
CA ALA A 263 17.94 -16.75 0.11
C ALA A 263 17.61 -15.61 -0.84
N VAL A 264 16.35 -15.22 -0.92
CA VAL A 264 15.94 -14.08 -1.74
C VAL A 264 16.57 -12.78 -1.25
N GLY A 265 16.54 -12.50 0.06
CA GLY A 265 17.18 -11.30 0.61
C GLY A 265 18.66 -11.17 0.23
N VAL A 266 19.39 -12.30 0.25
CA VAL A 266 20.79 -12.36 -0.17
C VAL A 266 20.95 -12.11 -1.67
N VAL A 267 20.15 -12.77 -2.52
CA VAL A 267 20.20 -12.60 -3.98
C VAL A 267 19.85 -11.18 -4.40
N THR A 268 18.78 -10.60 -3.87
CA THR A 268 18.38 -9.22 -4.17
C THR A 268 19.46 -8.22 -3.78
N THR A 269 20.12 -8.42 -2.64
CA THR A 269 21.22 -7.53 -2.23
C THR A 269 22.43 -7.65 -3.16
N GLY A 270 22.76 -8.88 -3.59
CA GLY A 270 23.82 -9.12 -4.57
C GLY A 270 23.55 -8.42 -5.92
N ILE A 271 22.30 -8.46 -6.39
CA ILE A 271 21.88 -7.76 -7.62
C ILE A 271 22.00 -6.24 -7.46
N ILE A 272 21.49 -5.67 -6.36
CA ILE A 272 21.58 -4.22 -6.10
C ILE A 272 23.04 -3.76 -6.03
N TYR A 273 23.89 -4.52 -5.34
CA TYR A 273 25.31 -4.19 -5.20
C TYR A 273 26.07 -4.32 -6.52
N GLY A 274 25.78 -5.36 -7.31
CA GLY A 274 26.38 -5.57 -8.63
C GLY A 274 25.98 -4.52 -9.66
N LEU A 275 24.72 -4.04 -9.62
CA LEU A 275 24.22 -3.02 -10.53
C LEU A 275 24.63 -1.59 -10.13
N SER A 276 24.80 -1.31 -8.83
CA SER A 276 25.19 0.02 -8.34
C SER A 276 26.63 0.42 -8.72
N GLY A 277 27.45 -0.52 -9.20
CA GLY A 277 28.86 -0.28 -9.50
C GLY A 277 29.18 0.09 -10.95
N LYS A 278 28.22 0.01 -11.89
CA LYS A 278 28.60 -0.08 -13.31
C LYS A 278 28.46 1.20 -14.15
N ASP A 279 27.49 2.09 -13.91
CA ASP A 279 27.41 3.35 -14.65
C ASP A 279 26.65 4.41 -13.84
N GLY A 280 27.04 5.68 -13.95
CA GLY A 280 26.44 6.83 -13.22
C GLY A 280 24.99 7.17 -13.58
N SER A 281 24.23 6.22 -14.13
CA SER A 281 22.82 6.38 -14.45
C SER A 281 21.96 6.17 -13.20
N LYS A 282 21.04 7.10 -12.96
CA LYS A 282 20.08 7.04 -11.84
C LYS A 282 19.05 5.94 -12.11
N THR A 283 19.40 4.70 -11.82
CA THR A 283 18.47 3.57 -11.86
C THR A 283 17.62 3.57 -10.58
N SER A 284 16.29 3.65 -10.74
CA SER A 284 15.34 3.51 -9.62
C SER A 284 14.81 2.09 -9.63
N VAL A 285 15.37 1.27 -8.75
CA VAL A 285 15.02 -0.14 -8.60
C VAL A 285 14.44 -0.32 -7.20
N ARG A 286 13.19 -0.77 -7.10
CA ARG A 286 12.46 -1.03 -5.86
C ARG A 286 12.22 -2.54 -5.70
N PRO A 287 12.69 -3.17 -4.61
CA PRO A 287 12.34 -4.55 -4.32
C PRO A 287 10.86 -4.65 -3.95
N ILE A 288 10.20 -5.72 -4.38
CA ILE A 288 8.82 -6.06 -4.03
C ILE A 288 8.81 -7.50 -3.54
N ALA A 289 8.23 -7.75 -2.37
CA ALA A 289 8.00 -9.09 -1.86
C ALA A 289 6.52 -9.27 -1.56
N SER A 290 5.94 -10.41 -1.91
CA SER A 290 4.63 -10.82 -1.45
C SER A 290 4.66 -12.27 -0.97
N VAL A 291 3.83 -12.55 0.04
CA VAL A 291 3.68 -13.88 0.62
C VAL A 291 2.22 -14.28 0.47
N GLY A 292 1.96 -15.33 -0.29
CA GLY A 292 0.64 -15.92 -0.48
C GLY A 292 0.54 -17.30 0.16
N SER A 293 -0.69 -17.82 0.25
CA SER A 293 -0.99 -19.16 0.77
C SER A 293 -0.36 -20.30 -0.05
N THR A 294 0.04 -20.03 -1.29
CA THR A 294 0.68 -20.97 -2.21
C THR A 294 2.19 -20.77 -2.37
N GLY A 295 2.79 -19.81 -1.64
CA GLY A 295 4.22 -19.52 -1.71
C GLY A 295 4.53 -18.02 -1.61
N GLY A 296 5.81 -17.71 -1.43
CA GLY A 296 6.32 -16.34 -1.52
C GLY A 296 6.85 -16.05 -2.93
N MET A 297 6.58 -14.86 -3.45
CA MET A 297 7.18 -14.35 -4.67
C MET A 297 7.90 -13.05 -4.37
N VAL A 298 9.03 -12.85 -5.01
CA VAL A 298 9.81 -11.63 -4.86
C VAL A 298 10.23 -11.17 -6.24
N GLY A 299 10.01 -9.90 -6.49
CA GLY A 299 10.32 -9.25 -7.75
C GLY A 299 11.10 -7.97 -7.49
N VAL A 300 11.54 -7.39 -8.59
CA VAL A 300 12.18 -6.08 -8.57
C VAL A 300 11.42 -5.22 -9.56
N ALA A 301 10.79 -4.14 -9.09
CA ALA A 301 10.14 -3.17 -9.95
C ALA A 301 11.10 -2.01 -10.21
N GLY A 302 11.34 -1.68 -11.46
CA GLY A 302 12.19 -0.56 -11.84
C GLY A 302 12.58 -0.60 -13.30
N THR A 303 13.23 0.47 -13.75
CA THR A 303 13.81 0.54 -15.09
C THR A 303 15.21 -0.08 -15.04
N LEU A 304 15.37 -1.25 -15.66
CA LEU A 304 16.68 -1.80 -15.97
C LEU A 304 17.33 -0.96 -17.10
N PRO A 305 18.66 -0.74 -17.07
CA PRO A 305 19.37 -0.10 -18.17
C PRO A 305 19.33 -0.96 -19.45
#